data_AF-A0A7C1JVU5-F1
#
_entry.id   AF-A0A7C1JVU5-F1
#
_cell.length_a   1.000
_cell.length_b   1.000
_cell.length_c   1.000
_cell.angle_alpha   90.00
_cell.angle_beta   90.00
_cell.angle_gamma   90.00
#
_symmetry.space_group_name_H-M   'P 1'
#
loop_
_entity.id
_entity.type
_entity.pdbx_description
1 polymer ?
#
loop_
_entity_poly.entity_id
_entity_poly.type
_entity_poly.pdbx_seq_one_letter_code
_entity_poly.pdbx_strand_id
1 'polypeptide(L)' 'MSIESDEFREAARRLRQASRVVVFTGAGISAESGIATFRDAEGLWRRFPPDDFATLPGLLTTALT' A
#
# COMPACT_ATOMS: atom_id res chain seq x y z
N MET A 1 -15.40 -20.66 1.41
CA MET A 1 -15.54 -20.23 0.01
C MET A 1 -16.81 -19.41 -0.26
N SER A 2 -17.84 -19.48 0.59
CA SER A 2 -19.09 -18.71 0.40
C SER A 2 -18.97 -17.23 0.82
N ILE A 3 -18.28 -16.94 1.93
CA ILE A 3 -18.20 -15.59 2.53
C ILE A 3 -17.51 -14.56 1.60
N GLU A 4 -16.37 -14.90 0.99
CA GLU A 4 -15.67 -14.02 0.03
C GLU A 4 -16.57 -13.60 -1.14
N SER A 5 -17.35 -14.54 -1.67
CA SER A 5 -18.21 -14.26 -2.84
C SER A 5 -19.34 -13.28 -2.53
N ASP A 6 -19.83 -13.24 -1.29
CA ASP A 6 -20.92 -12.35 -0.90
C ASP A 6 -20.42 -10.92 -0.68
N GLU A 7 -19.21 -10.75 -0.15
CA GLU A 7 -18.57 -9.43 0.00
C GLU A 7 -18.30 -8.79 -1.36
N PHE A 8 -17.77 -9.54 -2.34
CA PHE A 8 -17.55 -9.02 -3.69
C PHE A 8 -18.86 -8.63 -4.40
N ARG A 9 -19.93 -9.42 -4.23
CA ARG A 9 -21.26 -9.09 -4.77
C ARG A 9 -21.80 -7.79 -4.17
N GLU A 10 -21.66 -7.63 -2.87
CA GLU A 10 -22.09 -6.41 -2.18
C GLU A 10 -21.27 -5.19 -2.61
N ALA A 11 -19.95 -5.31 -2.73
CA ALA A 11 -19.09 -4.26 -3.25
C ALA A 11 -19.50 -3.84 -4.68
N ALA A 12 -19.71 -4.82 -5.57
CA ALA A 12 -20.17 -4.56 -6.94
C ALA A 12 -21.55 -3.87 -6.97
N ARG A 13 -22.48 -4.29 -6.11
CA ARG A 13 -23.81 -3.65 -5.98
C ARG A 13 -23.68 -2.18 -5.57
N ARG A 14 -22.85 -1.88 -4.56
CA ARG A 14 -22.60 -0.51 -4.09
C ARG A 14 -21.96 0.35 -5.18
N LEU A 15 -20.96 -0.18 -5.89
CA LEU A 15 -20.30 0.53 -6.98
C LEU A 15 -21.27 0.87 -8.12
N ARG A 16 -22.19 -0.04 -8.48
CA ARG A 16 -23.21 0.21 -9.52
C ARG A 16 -24.23 1.29 -9.14
N GLN A 17 -24.51 1.45 -7.85
CA GLN A 17 -25.49 2.43 -7.37
C GLN A 17 -24.89 3.80 -7.03
N ALA A 18 -23.57 3.89 -6.91
CA ALA A 18 -22.90 5.12 -6.55
C ALA A 18 -22.90 6.12 -7.72
N SER A 19 -23.35 7.35 -7.46
CA SER A 19 -23.27 8.44 -8.45
C SER A 19 -21.86 9.06 -8.55
N ARG A 20 -21.02 8.86 -7.53
CA ARG A 20 -19.62 9.30 -7.49
C ARG A 20 -18.82 8.35 -6.61
N VAL A 21 -17.69 7.86 -7.13
CA VAL A 21 -16.80 6.93 -6.43
C VAL A 21 -15.46 7.60 -6.18
N VAL A 22 -14.91 7.39 -4.98
CA VAL A 22 -13.54 7.74 -4.62
C VAL A 22 -12.86 6.46 -4.15
N VAL A 23 -11.67 6.19 -4.67
CA VAL A 23 -10.84 5.05 -4.26
C VAL A 23 -9.59 5.60 -3.60
N PHE A 24 -9.36 5.21 -2.35
CA PHE A 24 -8.11 5.48 -1.65
C PHE A 24 -7.21 4.26 -1.81
N THR A 25 -6.01 4.46 -2.34
CA THR A 25 -5.03 3.40 -2.57
C THR A 25 -3.76 3.65 -1.77
N GLY A 26 -3.11 2.57 -1.36
CA GLY A 26 -1.76 2.59 -0.77
C GLY A 26 -0.77 1.83 -1.63
N ALA A 27 0.48 1.71 -1.18
CA ALA A 27 1.56 1.03 -1.91
C ALA A 27 1.23 -0.43 -2.29
N GLY A 28 0.36 -1.11 -1.53
CA GLY A 28 -0.06 -2.49 -1.81
C GLY A 28 -0.64 -2.72 -3.20
N ILE A 29 -1.33 -1.73 -3.79
CA ILE A 29 -1.88 -1.86 -5.15
C ILE A 29 -0.78 -2.00 -6.22
N SER A 30 0.45 -1.59 -5.90
CA SER A 30 1.59 -1.62 -6.83
C SER A 30 2.49 -2.85 -6.65
N ALA A 31 2.24 -3.69 -5.64
CA ALA A 31 3.06 -4.87 -5.35
C ALA A 31 3.11 -5.84 -6.54
N GLU A 32 1.95 -6.13 -7.15
CA GLU A 32 1.84 -7.02 -8.32
C GLU A 32 2.47 -6.43 -9.59
N SER A 33 2.73 -5.12 -9.60
CA SER A 33 3.47 -4.44 -10.67
C SER A 33 4.99 -4.42 -10.45
N GLY A 34 5.49 -5.10 -9.41
CA GLY A 34 6.91 -5.17 -9.08
C GLY A 34 7.44 -3.96 -8.30
N ILE A 35 6.57 -3.05 -7.84
CA ILE A 35 6.97 -1.95 -6.96
C ILE A 35 6.90 -2.43 -5.52
N ALA A 36 8.06 -2.49 -4.85
CA ALA A 36 8.14 -2.92 -3.46
C ALA A 36 7.28 -2.05 -2.55
N THR A 37 6.56 -2.68 -1.62
CA THR A 37 5.81 -1.96 -0.60
C THR A 37 6.71 -1.59 0.57
N PHE A 38 6.23 -0.72 1.45
CA PHE A 38 7.02 -0.27 2.59
C PHE A 38 6.99 -1.24 3.78
N ARG A 39 5.83 -1.84 4.07
CA ARG A 39 5.55 -2.48 5.37
C ARG A 39 5.18 -3.96 5.31
N ASP A 40 5.03 -4.56 4.13
CA ASP A 40 4.69 -5.98 4.04
C ASP A 40 5.85 -6.88 4.51
N ALA A 41 5.63 -8.20 4.46
CA ALA A 41 6.61 -9.19 4.90
C ALA A 41 7.99 -9.02 4.24
N GLU A 42 8.05 -8.61 2.97
CA GLU A 42 9.30 -8.28 2.26
C GLU A 42 9.43 -6.77 1.98
N GLY A 43 8.78 -5.95 2.80
CA GLY A 43 8.72 -4.50 2.62
C GLY A 43 10.06 -3.81 2.83
N LEU A 44 10.24 -2.66 2.17
CA LEU A 44 11.48 -1.89 2.19
C LEU A 44 11.98 -1.60 3.61
N TRP A 45 11.09 -1.37 4.57
CA TRP A 45 11.45 -1.01 5.95
C TRP A 45 12.11 -2.13 6.75
N ARG A 46 12.13 -3.36 6.24
CA ARG A 46 12.92 -4.44 6.84
C ARG A 46 14.41 -4.33 6.51
N ARG A 47 14.75 -3.69 5.39
CA ARG A 47 16.13 -3.49 4.94
C ARG A 47 16.61 -2.05 5.11
N PHE A 48 15.70 -1.09 4.99
CA PHE A 48 15.98 0.34 5.02
C PHE A 48 15.16 0.98 6.14
N PRO A 49 15.70 1.19 7.35
CA PRO A 49 14.92 1.72 8.46
C PRO A 49 14.28 3.08 8.11
N PRO A 50 13.00 3.31 8.47
CA PRO A 50 12.32 4.55 8.09
C PRO A 50 12.93 5.80 8.74
N ASP A 51 13.51 5.67 9.93
CA ASP A 51 14.16 6.81 10.59
C ASP A 51 15.36 7.32 9.79
N ASP A 52 16.05 6.41 9.09
CA ASP A 52 17.22 6.68 8.26
C ASP A 52 16.82 7.09 6.83
N PHE A 53 15.77 6.49 6.25
CA PHE A 53 15.46 6.63 4.82
C PHE A 53 14.20 7.44 4.51
N ALA A 54 13.32 7.69 5.49
CA ALA A 54 12.05 8.40 5.30
C ALA A 54 11.98 9.74 6.02
N THR A 55 13.09 10.19 6.61
CA THR A 55 13.22 11.51 7.24
C THR A 55 14.35 12.30 6.59
N LEU A 56 14.23 13.63 6.55
CA LEU A 56 15.30 14.47 6.01
C LEU A 56 16.60 14.34 6.82
N PRO A 57 16.60 14.42 8.18
CA PRO A 57 17.82 14.25 8.96
C PRO A 57 18.47 12.86 8.79
N GLY A 58 17.66 11.80 8.78
CA GLY A 58 18.14 10.44 8.58
C GLY A 58 18.79 10.27 7.20
N LEU A 59 18.14 10.80 6.16
CA LEU A 59 18.64 10.69 4.79
C LEU A 59 19.96 11.44 4.62
N LEU A 60 20.07 12.64 5.20
CA LEU A 60 21.31 13.41 5.20
C LEU A 60 22.44 12.67 5.92
N THR A 61 22.14 12.04 7.06
CA THR A 61 23.12 11.23 7.80
C THR A 61 23.58 10.05 6.94
N THR A 62 22.64 9.27 6.39
CA THR A 62 22.91 8.08 5.58
C THR A 62 23.66 8.38 4.28
N ALA A 63 23.43 9.54 3.65
CA ALA A 63 24.04 9.87 2.37
C ALA A 63 25.44 10.49 2.48
N LEU A 64 25.80 11.03 3.65
CA LEU A 64 27.06 11.78 3.86
C LEU A 64 28.10 11.01 4.66
N THR A 65 27.79 9.78 5.11
CA THR A 65 28.69 8.87 5.84
C THR A 65 28.88 7.58 5.08
#